data_AF-A0A518AXX6-F1
#
_entry.id   AF-A0A518AXX6-F1
#
_cell.length_a   1.000
_cell.length_b   1.000
_cell.length_c   1.000
_cell.angle_alpha   90.00
_cell.angle_beta   90.00
_cell.angle_gamma   90.00
#
_symmetry.space_group_name_H-M   'P 1'
#
loop_
_entity.id
_entity.type
_entity.pdbx_description
1 polymer ?
#
loop_
_entity_poly.entity_id
_entity_poly.type
_entity_poly.pdbx_seq_one_letter_code
_entity_poly.pdbx_strand_id
1 'polypeptide(L)' 'MTQHQLDRLVAQATGEDIREIKHLGFSLADPMEIDFDPEPDDFPVRLLDWDNVGLERMIAVVEQPSNVR' A
#
# COMPACT_ATOMS: atom_id res chain seq x y z
N MET A 1 9.82 22.90 -15.02
CA MET A 1 8.65 22.23 -15.62
C MET A 1 7.42 22.61 -14.83
N THR A 2 6.29 22.89 -15.46
CA THR A 2 5.02 23.19 -14.75
C THR A 2 4.23 21.91 -14.49
N GLN A 3 3.29 21.94 -13.53
CA GLN A 3 2.41 20.80 -13.24
C GLN A 3 1.66 20.31 -14.50
N HIS A 4 1.13 21.24 -15.30
CA HIS A 4 0.45 20.91 -16.55
C HIS A 4 1.39 20.21 -17.55
N GLN A 5 2.67 20.56 -17.58
CA GLN A 5 3.65 19.89 -18.45
C GLN A 5 3.95 18.48 -17.94
N LEU A 6 4.10 18.30 -16.62
CA LEU A 6 4.26 16.99 -15.99
C LEU A 6 3.07 16.08 -16.31
N ASP A 7 1.85 16.53 -16.04
CA ASP A 7 0.63 15.74 -16.27
C ASP A 7 0.53 15.28 -17.74
N ARG A 8 0.88 16.16 -18.68
CA ARG A 8 0.86 15.84 -20.12
C ARG A 8 1.92 14.81 -20.49
N LEU A 9 3.12 14.90 -19.91
CA LEU A 9 4.20 13.95 -20.16
C LEU A 9 3.89 12.58 -19.57
N VAL A 10 3.32 12.52 -18.37
CA VAL A 10 2.88 11.28 -17.73
C VAL A 10 1.78 10.63 -18.58
N ALA A 11 0.74 11.36 -18.94
CA ALA A 11 -0.34 10.86 -19.80
C ALA A 11 0.17 10.36 -21.16
N GLN A 12 1.14 11.05 -21.76
CA GLN A 12 1.75 10.61 -23.02
C GLN A 12 2.57 9.32 -22.86
N ALA A 13 3.27 9.15 -21.74
CA ALA A 13 4.10 7.98 -21.48
C ALA A 13 3.27 6.74 -21.12
N THR A 14 2.18 6.90 -20.37
CA THR A 14 1.32 5.80 -19.91
C THR A 14 0.15 5.50 -20.87
N GLY A 15 -0.27 6.49 -21.67
CA GLY A 15 -1.46 6.41 -22.51
C GLY A 15 -2.77 6.64 -21.75
N GLU A 16 -2.71 7.02 -20.48
CA GLU A 16 -3.88 7.34 -19.65
C GLU A 16 -4.48 8.72 -19.96
N ASP A 17 -5.73 8.94 -19.53
CA ASP A 17 -6.38 10.23 -19.70
C ASP A 17 -5.76 11.30 -18.79
N ILE A 18 -5.62 12.52 -19.31
CA ILE A 18 -4.99 13.61 -18.55
C ILE A 18 -5.78 14.01 -17.29
N ARG A 19 -7.09 13.75 -17.24
CA ARG A 19 -7.90 14.00 -16.03
C ARG A 19 -7.63 12.94 -14.97
N GLU A 20 -7.38 11.70 -15.38
CA GLU A 20 -7.00 10.61 -14.49
C GLU A 20 -5.63 10.87 -13.86
N ILE A 21 -4.64 11.24 -14.67
CA ILE A 21 -3.31 11.66 -14.18
C ILE A 21 -3.40 12.84 -13.20
N LYS A 22 -4.24 13.84 -13.49
CA LYS A 22 -4.49 14.96 -12.57
C LYS A 22 -5.14 14.55 -11.26
N HIS A 23 -6.02 13.55 -11.29
CA HIS A 23 -6.65 13.02 -10.10
C HIS A 23 -5.66 12.25 -9.23
N LEU A 24 -4.73 11.51 -9.85
CA LEU A 24 -3.65 10.80 -9.17
C LEU A 24 -2.61 11.72 -8.54
N GLY A 25 -2.43 12.93 -9.08
CA GLY A 25 -1.65 13.97 -8.41
C GLY A 25 -0.13 13.77 -8.44
N PHE A 26 0.40 13.28 -9.57
CA PHE A 26 1.85 13.09 -9.74
C PHE A 26 2.65 14.36 -9.44
N SER A 27 3.75 14.20 -8.72
CA SER A 27 4.75 15.23 -8.45
C SER A 27 6.13 14.76 -8.90
N LEU A 28 7.06 15.71 -9.02
CA LEU A 28 8.47 15.36 -9.17
C LEU A 28 9.00 14.91 -7.81
N ALA A 29 9.57 13.71 -7.75
CA ALA A 29 10.31 13.26 -6.58
C ALA A 29 11.57 14.12 -6.41
N ASP A 30 11.86 14.55 -5.19
CA ASP A 30 13.16 15.13 -4.85
C ASP A 30 14.18 13.99 -4.73
N PRO A 31 15.25 13.96 -5.54
CA PRO A 31 16.27 12.91 -5.46
C PRO A 31 17.00 12.84 -4.11
N MET A 32 16.95 13.91 -3.31
CA MET A 32 17.51 13.94 -1.96
C MET A 32 16.52 13.43 -0.90
N GLU A 33 15.24 13.31 -1.23
CA GLU A 33 14.16 12.82 -0.37
C GLU A 33 13.74 11.43 -0.86
N ILE A 34 14.59 10.44 -0.56
CA ILE A 34 14.43 9.04 -1.00
C ILE A 34 13.23 8.36 -0.32
N ASP A 35 12.87 8.83 0.89
CA ASP A 35 11.80 8.28 1.72
C ASP A 35 10.45 8.98 1.49
N PHE A 36 10.15 9.39 0.25
CA PHE A 36 8.85 9.96 -0.13
C PHE A 36 7.76 8.86 -0.25
N ASP A 37 7.72 7.92 0.68
CA ASP A 37 6.50 7.17 0.97
C ASP A 37 5.64 8.07 1.87
N PRO A 38 4.40 8.44 1.46
CA PRO A 38 3.50 9.20 2.32
C PRO A 38 3.11 8.43 3.59
N GLU A 39 3.40 7.13 3.68
CA GLU A 39 3.41 6.41 4.94
C GLU A 39 4.75 6.66 5.65
N PRO A 40 4.81 7.46 6.73
CA PRO A 40 6.00 7.48 7.56
C PRO A 40 6.11 6.10 8.23
N ASP A 41 6.94 5.21 7.70
CA ASP A 41 7.22 3.94 8.38
C ASP A 41 8.31 4.15 9.45
N ASP A 42 8.02 5.04 10.39
CA ASP A 42 8.72 5.13 11.70
C ASP A 42 8.29 3.98 12.63
N PHE A 43 7.43 3.08 12.15
CA PHE A 43 7.07 1.90 12.92
C PHE A 43 8.13 0.82 12.74
N PRO A 44 8.52 0.13 13.82
CA PRO A 44 9.23 -1.14 13.64
C PRO A 44 8.35 -2.02 12.75
N VAL A 45 8.97 -2.67 11.75
CA VAL A 45 8.31 -3.64 10.86
C VAL A 45 7.29 -4.43 11.67
N ARG A 46 6.01 -4.19 11.41
CA ARG A 46 4.92 -4.84 12.14
C ARG A 46 4.79 -6.27 11.62
N LEU A 47 5.71 -7.13 12.03
CA LEU A 47 5.64 -8.55 11.76
C LEU A 47 4.50 -9.14 12.60
N LEU A 48 3.36 -9.34 11.95
CA LEU A 48 2.23 -10.01 12.57
C LEU A 48 2.46 -11.52 12.54
N ASP A 49 2.51 -12.14 13.71
CA ASP A 49 2.42 -13.59 13.83
C ASP A 49 0.97 -14.01 13.54
N TRP A 50 0.72 -14.43 12.30
CA TRP A 50 -0.59 -14.89 11.84
C TRP A 50 -1.07 -16.14 12.58
N ASP A 51 -0.15 -16.98 13.07
CA ASP A 51 -0.51 -18.17 13.84
C ASP A 51 -1.08 -17.74 15.20
N ASN A 52 -0.41 -16.82 15.90
CA ASN A 52 -0.89 -16.30 17.18
C ASN A 52 -2.21 -15.50 17.04
N VAL A 53 -2.31 -14.63 16.03
CA VAL A 53 -3.54 -13.87 15.77
C VAL A 53 -4.71 -14.77 15.40
N GLY A 54 -4.45 -15.85 14.65
CA GLY A 54 -5.43 -16.88 14.36
C GLY A 54 -5.95 -17.53 15.64
N LEU A 55 -5.06 -17.88 16.58
CA LEU A 55 -5.43 -18.48 17.87
C LEU A 55 -6.26 -17.54 18.75
N GLU A 56 -5.85 -16.27 18.87
CA GLU A 56 -6.57 -15.26 19.67
C GLU A 56 -7.96 -14.95 19.09
N ARG A 57 -8.10 -14.99 17.76
CA ARG A 57 -9.37 -14.76 17.05
C ARG A 57 -10.20 -16.03 16.90
N MET A 58 -9.65 -17.20 17.23
CA MET A 58 -10.34 -18.48 17.14
C MET A 58 -11.31 -18.61 18.32
N ILE A 59 -12.49 -18.01 18.18
CA ILE A 59 -13.66 -18.46 18.92
C ILE A 59 -14.10 -19.77 18.24
N ALA A 60 -13.83 -20.91 18.88
CA ALA A 60 -14.41 -22.17 18.46
C ALA A 60 -15.93 -22.12 18.67
N VAL A 61 -16.67 -21.68 17.65
CA VAL A 61 -18.15 -21.69 17.68
C VAL A 61 -18.67 -23.13 17.46
N VAL A 62 -17.81 -24.03 16.98
CA VAL A 62 -18.08 -25.46 16.83
C VAL A 62 -16.92 -26.24 17.42
N GLU A 63 -17.19 -27.15 18.36
CA GLU A 63 -16.20 -28.10 18.86
C GLU A 63 -15.70 -28.98 17.71
N GLN A 64 -14.38 -28.98 17.50
CA GLN A 64 -13.77 -29.94 16.58
C GLN A 64 -13.68 -31.29 17.29
N PRO A 65 -14.24 -32.38 16.74
CA PRO A 65 -14.11 -33.69 17.36
C PRO A 65 -12.64 -34.08 17.40
N SER A 66 -12.15 -34.41 18.59
CA SER A 66 -10.80 -34.91 18.80
C SER A 66 -10.62 -36.20 18.01
N ASN A 67 -9.81 -36.18 16.95
CA ASN A 67 -9.35 -37.40 16.32
C ASN A 67 -8.33 -38.07 17.23
N VAL A 68 -8.84 -38.80 18.23
CA VAL A 68 -8.06 -39.78 18.97
C VAL A 68 -7.76 -40.94 18.03
N ARG A 69 -6.47 -41.13 17.74
CA ARG A 69 -5.90 -42.42 17.37
C ARG A 69 -4.78 -42.74 18.33
#